data_AF-J9GVC8-F1
#
_entry.id   AF-J9GVC8-F1
#
_cell.length_a   1.000
_cell.length_b   1.000
_cell.length_c   1.000
_cell.angle_alpha   90.00
_cell.angle_beta   90.00
_cell.angle_gamma   90.00
#
_symmetry.space_group_name_H-M   'P 1'
#
loop_
_entity.id
_entity.type
_entity.pdbx_description
1 polymer ?
#
loop_
_entity_poly.entity_id
_entity_poly.type
_entity_poly.pdbx_seq_one_letter_code
_entity_poly.pdbx_strand_id
1 'polypeptide(L)'
;MMRILAALIFFTRLPFWRLADVPAGYFKNIVSYWALVGWLTAGLSVLVLYASSLILPSGVALLLAMVSRLLITGCLHEDGLADFLDGFGGGTSKERILTIMKDSHIGSYGVIGLIFYFSLFY
;
A
#
# COMPACT_ATOMS: atom_id res chain seq x y z
N MET A 1 -11.30 -13.38 14.79
CA MET A 1 -11.08 -14.06 13.50
C MET A 1 -11.60 -13.24 12.31
N MET A 2 -12.90 -12.94 12.24
CA MET A 2 -13.48 -12.25 11.07
C MET A 2 -12.92 -10.85 10.77
N ARG A 3 -12.54 -10.06 11.80
CA ARG A 3 -11.87 -8.76 11.59
C ARG A 3 -10.47 -8.87 10.98
N ILE A 4 -9.73 -9.93 11.34
CA ILE A 4 -8.40 -10.18 10.76
C ILE A 4 -8.57 -10.54 9.28
N LEU A 5 -9.55 -11.39 8.97
CA LEU A 5 -9.86 -11.72 7.58
C LEU A 5 -10.33 -10.49 6.79
N ALA A 6 -11.18 -9.63 7.37
CA ALA A 6 -11.57 -8.35 6.77
C ALA A 6 -10.36 -7.45 6.47
N ALA A 7 -9.42 -7.33 7.42
CA ALA A 7 -8.21 -6.55 7.24
C ALA A 7 -7.32 -7.14 6.13
N LEU A 8 -7.13 -8.46 6.11
CA LEU A 8 -6.39 -9.15 5.05
C LEU A 8 -7.00 -8.92 3.66
N ILE A 9 -8.34 -8.96 3.55
CA ILE A 9 -9.07 -8.70 2.30
C ILE A 9 -8.94 -7.23 1.87
N PHE A 10 -8.96 -6.28 2.82
CA PHE A 10 -8.92 -4.86 2.51
C PHE A 10 -7.51 -4.37 2.14
N PHE A 11 -6.50 -4.77 2.92
CA PHE A 11 -5.12 -4.27 2.78
C PHE A 11 -4.27 -5.09 1.79
N THR A 12 -4.79 -6.18 1.23
CA THR A 12 -4.09 -6.99 0.22
C THR A 12 -5.01 -7.41 -0.93
N ARG A 13 -4.43 -7.74 -2.08
CA ARG A 13 -5.10 -8.39 -3.22
C ARG A 13 -5.06 -9.92 -3.18
N LEU A 14 -4.62 -10.50 -2.07
CA LEU A 14 -4.59 -11.95 -1.89
C LEU A 14 -6.02 -12.50 -1.78
N PRO A 15 -6.30 -13.72 -2.28
CA PRO A 15 -7.65 -14.27 -2.43
C PRO A 15 -8.32 -14.72 -1.12
N PHE A 16 -8.15 -13.96 -0.03
CA PHE A 16 -8.72 -14.24 1.28
C PHE A 16 -10.25 -14.20 1.30
N TRP A 17 -10.88 -13.49 0.35
CA TRP A 17 -12.34 -13.51 0.16
C TRP A 17 -12.88 -14.89 -0.23
N ARG A 18 -12.01 -15.83 -0.65
CA ARG A 18 -12.39 -17.22 -0.94
C ARG A 18 -12.51 -18.08 0.32
N LEU A 19 -11.97 -17.64 1.45
CA LEU A 19 -11.95 -18.42 2.69
C LEU A 19 -13.27 -18.32 3.48
N ALA A 20 -13.90 -17.15 3.47
CA ALA A 20 -15.21 -16.93 4.05
C ALA A 20 -15.82 -15.63 3.51
N ASP A 21 -17.15 -15.58 3.48
CA ASP A 21 -17.88 -14.33 3.25
C ASP A 21 -17.85 -13.49 4.54
N VAL A 22 -17.35 -12.25 4.45
CA VAL A 22 -17.13 -11.37 5.59
C VAL A 22 -18.19 -10.26 5.58
N PRO A 23 -19.10 -10.20 6.58
CA PRO A 23 -20.12 -9.18 6.64
C PRO A 23 -19.52 -7.76 6.69
N ALA A 24 -20.16 -6.80 6.02
CA ALA A 24 -19.70 -5.41 5.91
C ALA A 24 -19.39 -4.74 7.27
N GLY A 25 -20.09 -5.13 8.33
CA GLY A 25 -19.85 -4.62 9.69
C GLY A 25 -18.43 -4.87 10.23
N TYR A 26 -17.74 -5.90 9.75
CA TYR A 26 -16.37 -6.23 10.16
C TYR A 26 -15.29 -5.37 9.50
N PHE A 27 -15.64 -4.62 8.43
CA PHE A 27 -14.73 -3.67 7.78
C PHE A 27 -14.65 -2.33 8.52
N LYS A 28 -15.51 -2.09 9.53
CA LYS A 28 -15.43 -0.90 10.37
C LYS A 28 -14.20 -0.96 11.28
N ASN A 29 -13.42 0.14 11.33
CA ASN A 29 -12.23 0.29 12.18
C ASN A 29 -11.11 -0.74 11.93
N ILE A 30 -11.02 -1.30 10.73
CA ILE A 30 -9.99 -2.28 10.35
C ILE A 30 -8.56 -1.71 10.35
N VAL A 31 -8.41 -0.38 10.31
CA VAL A 31 -7.12 0.30 10.37
C VAL A 31 -6.31 -0.12 11.60
N SER A 32 -6.96 -0.46 12.71
CA SER A 32 -6.29 -1.01 13.91
C SER A 32 -5.51 -2.32 13.65
N TYR A 33 -5.86 -3.07 12.61
CA TYR A 33 -5.20 -4.33 12.22
C TYR A 33 -4.14 -4.16 11.12
N TRP A 34 -3.88 -2.93 10.67
CA TRP A 34 -2.92 -2.66 9.58
C TRP A 34 -1.52 -3.24 9.85
N ALA A 35 -1.03 -3.16 11.09
CA ALA A 35 0.28 -3.68 11.48
C ALA A 35 0.37 -5.20 11.35
N LEU A 36 -0.72 -5.92 11.63
CA LEU A 36 -0.78 -7.37 11.44
C LEU A 36 -0.66 -7.73 9.96
N VAL A 37 -1.39 -7.02 9.10
CA VAL A 37 -1.29 -7.23 7.65
C VAL A 37 0.09 -6.79 7.13
N GLY A 38 0.67 -5.74 7.73
CA GLY A 38 2.02 -5.28 7.48
C GLY A 38 3.07 -6.36 7.71
N TRP A 39 2.96 -7.17 8.77
CA TRP A 39 3.86 -8.31 8.98
C TRP A 39 3.78 -9.35 7.86
N LEU A 40 2.58 -9.62 7.35
CA LEU A 40 2.41 -10.53 6.21
C LEU A 40 3.05 -9.96 4.94
N THR A 41 2.74 -8.72 4.58
CA THR A 41 3.27 -8.10 3.35
C THR A 41 4.78 -7.87 3.43
N ALA A 42 5.30 -7.52 4.60
CA ALA A 42 6.73 -7.44 4.87
C ALA A 42 7.41 -8.80 4.76
N GLY A 43 6.83 -9.85 5.35
CA GLY A 43 7.35 -11.22 5.26
C GLY A 43 7.46 -11.71 3.82
N LEU A 44 6.43 -11.46 3.00
CA LEU A 44 6.45 -11.79 1.57
C LEU A 44 7.50 -10.96 0.81
N SER A 45 7.62 -9.66 1.10
CA SER A 45 8.62 -8.79 0.46
C SER A 45 10.05 -9.18 0.82
N VAL A 46 10.30 -9.55 2.09
CA VAL A 46 11.59 -10.06 2.57
C VAL A 46 11.92 -11.40 1.93
N LEU A 47 10.93 -12.29 1.77
CA LEU A 47 11.13 -13.56 1.09
C LEU A 47 11.56 -13.34 -0.37
N VAL A 48 10.90 -12.42 -1.08
CA VAL A 48 11.28 -12.05 -2.46
C VAL A 48 12.68 -11.44 -2.50
N LEU A 49 12.99 -10.50 -1.60
CA LEU A 49 14.32 -9.89 -1.50
C LEU A 49 15.39 -10.96 -1.28
N TYR A 50 15.21 -11.82 -0.27
CA TYR A 50 16.15 -12.86 0.08
C TYR A 50 16.36 -13.83 -1.09
N ALA A 51 15.29 -14.41 -1.63
CA ALA A 51 15.37 -15.38 -2.72
C ALA A 51 16.02 -14.79 -3.99
N SER A 52 15.67 -13.55 -4.36
CA SER A 52 16.25 -12.89 -5.53
C SER A 52 17.70 -12.47 -5.31
N SER A 53 18.08 -12.07 -4.09
CA SER A 53 19.46 -11.68 -3.77
C SER A 53 20.48 -12.83 -3.86
N LEU A 54 20.03 -14.09 -3.84
CA LEU A 54 20.89 -15.26 -4.02
C LEU A 54 21.47 -15.37 -5.44
N ILE A 55 20.82 -14.75 -6.43
CA ILE A 55 21.14 -14.94 -7.85
C ILE A 55 21.22 -13.63 -8.65
N LEU A 56 20.61 -12.54 -8.16
CA LEU A 56 20.57 -11.25 -8.83
C LEU A 56 21.35 -10.18 -8.06
N PRO A 57 21.83 -9.11 -8.72
CA PRO A 57 22.41 -7.96 -8.06
C PRO A 57 21.44 -7.34 -7.04
N SER A 58 21.98 -6.80 -5.95
CA SER A 58 21.20 -6.25 -4.83
C SER A 58 20.16 -5.20 -5.26
N GLY A 59 20.50 -4.31 -6.19
CA GLY A 59 19.56 -3.32 -6.72
C GLY A 59 18.36 -3.94 -7.43
N VAL A 60 18.56 -5.02 -8.19
CA VAL A 60 17.46 -5.73 -8.87
C VAL A 60 16.61 -6.49 -7.86
N ALA A 61 17.25 -7.13 -6.86
CA ALA A 61 16.55 -7.82 -5.78
C ALA A 61 15.65 -6.88 -4.97
N LEU A 62 16.15 -5.67 -4.67
CA LEU A 62 15.38 -4.62 -3.99
C LEU A 62 14.19 -4.16 -4.83
N LEU A 63 14.39 -3.89 -6.13
CA LEU A 63 13.30 -3.53 -7.03
C LEU A 63 12.22 -4.62 -7.09
N LEU A 64 12.61 -5.90 -7.16
CA LEU A 64 11.65 -7.02 -7.14
C LEU A 64 10.88 -7.09 -5.82
N ALA A 65 11.54 -6.84 -4.69
CA ALA A 65 10.88 -6.78 -3.39
C ALA A 65 9.84 -5.65 -3.34
N MET A 66 10.18 -4.45 -3.84
CA MET A 66 9.25 -3.32 -3.95
C MET A 66 8.06 -3.64 -4.85
N VAL A 67 8.31 -4.18 -6.05
CA VAL A 67 7.25 -4.61 -6.98
C VAL A 67 6.33 -5.65 -6.35
N SER A 68 6.89 -6.63 -5.63
CA SER A 68 6.09 -7.64 -4.96
C SER A 68 5.13 -7.03 -3.94
N ARG A 69 5.61 -6.06 -3.13
CA ARG A 69 4.77 -5.34 -2.16
C ARG A 69 3.64 -4.60 -2.87
N LEU A 70 3.93 -3.88 -3.96
CA LEU A 70 2.94 -3.15 -4.75
C LEU A 70 1.86 -4.07 -5.32
N LEU A 71 2.24 -5.23 -5.84
CA LEU A 71 1.30 -6.21 -6.37
C LEU A 71 0.44 -6.83 -5.27
N ILE A 72 1.03 -7.15 -4.12
CA ILE A 72 0.33 -7.74 -2.97
C ILE A 72 -0.66 -6.75 -2.36
N THR A 73 -0.32 -5.47 -2.23
CA THR A 73 -1.21 -4.44 -1.65
C THR A 73 -2.14 -3.82 -2.68
N GLY A 74 -1.84 -3.96 -3.97
CA GLY A 74 -2.56 -3.28 -5.03
C GLY A 74 -2.32 -1.77 -5.07
N CYS A 75 -1.15 -1.32 -4.62
CA CYS A 75 -0.76 0.09 -4.49
C CYS A 75 -1.62 0.94 -3.53
N LEU A 76 -2.43 0.31 -2.66
CA LEU A 76 -3.36 1.03 -1.77
C LEU A 76 -2.69 2.10 -0.89
N HIS A 77 -1.47 1.82 -0.41
CA HIS A 77 -0.76 2.73 0.51
C HIS A 77 -0.08 3.86 -0.26
N GLU A 78 0.45 3.54 -1.44
CA GLU A 78 1.11 4.48 -2.34
C GLU A 78 0.12 5.48 -2.91
N ASP A 79 -1.08 4.99 -3.28
CA ASP A 79 -2.20 5.81 -3.74
C ASP A 79 -2.61 6.81 -2.65
N GLY A 80 -2.89 6.32 -1.44
CA GLY A 80 -3.24 7.20 -0.31
C GLY A 80 -2.14 8.19 0.08
N LEU A 81 -0.85 7.84 -0.10
CA LEU A 81 0.26 8.77 0.10
C LEU A 81 0.30 9.84 -1.00
N ALA A 82 0.13 9.45 -2.27
CA ALA A 82 0.09 10.37 -3.39
C ALA A 82 -1.09 11.35 -3.25
N ASP A 83 -2.29 10.84 -2.95
CA ASP A 83 -3.49 11.64 -2.70
C ASP A 83 -3.26 12.65 -1.58
N PHE A 84 -2.65 12.21 -0.47
CA PHE A 84 -2.34 13.09 0.65
C PHE A 84 -1.39 14.22 0.24
N LEU A 85 -0.32 13.91 -0.49
CA LEU A 85 0.67 14.89 -0.92
C LEU A 85 0.11 15.87 -1.96
N ASP A 86 -0.69 15.39 -2.92
CA ASP A 86 -1.38 16.26 -3.89
C ASP A 86 -2.44 17.12 -3.23
N GLY A 87 -3.22 16.53 -2.32
CA GLY A 87 -4.23 17.24 -1.54
C GLY A 87 -3.64 18.41 -0.79
N PHE A 88 -2.63 18.16 0.04
CA PHE A 88 -1.99 19.20 0.85
C PHE A 88 -1.07 20.12 0.07
N GLY A 89 -0.45 19.65 -1.02
CA GLY A 89 0.41 20.47 -1.88
C GLY A 89 -0.38 21.43 -2.78
N GLY A 90 -1.54 21.00 -3.29
CA GLY A 90 -2.37 21.79 -4.22
C GLY A 90 -3.60 22.45 -3.61
N GLY A 91 -3.99 22.11 -2.38
CA GLY A 91 -5.21 22.60 -1.74
C GLY A 91 -4.95 23.70 -0.70
N THR A 92 -5.70 24.80 -0.80
CA THR A 92 -5.60 25.96 0.13
C THR A 92 -6.72 26.02 1.17
N SER A 93 -7.75 25.19 1.04
CA SER A 93 -8.82 25.01 2.03
C SER A 93 -9.10 23.52 2.23
N LYS A 94 -9.76 23.17 3.34
CA LYS A 94 -10.13 21.78 3.65
C LYS A 94 -10.97 21.16 2.53
N GLU A 95 -11.93 21.91 1.99
CA GLU A 95 -12.82 21.46 0.92
C GLU A 95 -12.03 21.18 -0.35
N ARG A 96 -11.04 22.04 -0.67
CA ARG A 96 -10.18 21.85 -1.84
C ARG A 96 -9.25 20.66 -1.68
N ILE A 97 -8.60 20.50 -0.52
CA ILE A 97 -7.75 19.34 -0.20
C ILE A 97 -8.55 18.05 -0.39
N LEU A 98 -9.74 17.96 0.21
CA LEU A 98 -10.59 16.77 0.11
C LEU A 98 -11.14 16.52 -1.30
N THR A 99 -11.29 17.57 -2.12
CA THR A 99 -11.66 17.43 -3.54
C THR A 99 -10.51 16.83 -4.33
N ILE A 100 -9.28 17.30 -4.09
CA ILE A 100 -8.07 16.79 -4.76
C ILE A 100 -7.81 15.33 -4.38
N MET A 101 -7.89 14.98 -3.09
CA MET A 101 -7.71 13.59 -2.61
C MET A 101 -8.75 12.59 -3.15
N LYS A 102 -9.83 13.06 -3.80
CA LYS A 102 -10.85 12.21 -4.42
C LYS A 102 -10.75 12.21 -5.94
N ASP A 103 -9.87 13.03 -6.50
CA ASP A 103 -9.59 13.02 -7.93
C ASP A 103 -8.75 11.78 -8.25
N SER A 104 -9.10 11.08 -9.33
CA SER A 104 -8.36 9.90 -9.78
C SER A 104 -7.05 10.25 -10.50
N HIS A 105 -6.83 11.52 -10.85
CA HIS A 105 -5.59 11.96 -11.50
C HIS A 105 -4.52 12.25 -10.46
N ILE A 106 -3.33 11.69 -10.68
CA ILE A 106 -2.15 12.02 -9.87
C ILE A 106 -1.59 13.40 -10.27
N GLY A 107 -1.22 14.20 -9.28
CA GLY A 107 -0.58 15.50 -9.45
C GLY A 107 0.95 15.44 -9.26
N SER A 108 1.60 16.59 -9.47
CA SER A 108 3.06 16.68 -9.38
C SER A 108 3.59 16.43 -7.97
N TYR A 109 2.84 16.79 -6.92
CA TYR A 109 3.28 16.57 -5.54
C TYR A 109 3.23 15.09 -5.18
N GLY A 110 2.21 14.37 -5.62
CA GLY A 110 2.09 12.92 -5.49
C GLY A 110 3.21 12.19 -6.23
N VAL A 111 3.48 12.56 -7.49
CA VAL A 111 4.58 11.98 -8.29
C VAL A 111 5.94 12.18 -7.62
N ILE A 112 6.30 13.43 -7.27
CA ILE A 112 7.59 13.72 -6.63
C ILE A 112 7.68 13.05 -5.26
N GLY A 113 6.58 13.02 -4.52
CA GLY A 113 6.44 12.32 -3.26
C GLY A 113 6.76 10.83 -3.35
N LEU A 114 6.16 10.14 -4.32
CA LEU A 114 6.43 8.73 -4.56
C LEU A 114 7.88 8.47 -5.00
N ILE A 115 8.45 9.36 -5.81
CA ILE A 115 9.88 9.28 -6.18
C ILE A 115 10.76 9.32 -4.92
N PHE A 116 10.56 10.28 -4.03
CA PHE A 116 11.33 10.36 -2.78
C PHE A 116 11.05 9.17 -1.87
N TYR A 117 9.79 8.79 -1.71
CA TYR A 117 9.40 7.63 -0.91
C TYR A 117 10.12 6.36 -1.36
N PHE A 118 10.14 6.07 -2.66
CA PHE A 118 10.83 4.89 -3.18
C PHE A 118 12.36 5.02 -3.13
N SER A 119 12.90 6.24 -3.23
CA SER A 119 14.34 6.48 -3.10
C SER A 119 14.86 6.20 -1.69
N LEU A 120 14.02 6.24 -0.65
CA LEU A 120 14.43 5.92 0.72
C LEU A 120 14.81 4.44 0.93
N PHE A 121 14.46 3.55 -0.01
CA PHE A 121 14.78 2.13 0.08
C PHE A 121 16.17 1.79 -0.47
N TYR A 122 16.79 2.71 -1.21
CA TYR A 122 18.11 2.56 -1.83
C TYR A 122 19.19 3.20 -0.96
#